data_AF-A0A552US86-F1
#
_entry.id   AF-A0A552US86-F1
#
_cell.length_a   1.000
_cell.length_b   1.000
_cell.length_c   1.000
_cell.angle_alpha   90.00
_cell.angle_beta   90.00
_cell.angle_gamma   90.00
#
_symmetry.space_group_name_H-M   'P 1'
#
loop_
_entity.id
_entity.type
_entity.pdbx_description
1 polymer ?
#
loop_
_entity_poly.entity_id
_entity_poly.type
_entity_poly.pdbx_seq_one_letter_code
_entity_poly.pdbx_strand_id
1 'polypeptide(L)'
;MKNLSFVLIAVLCLTGCTQKELTTEEAIQFLQKDGPYPRAAGHYIFCRDRAHAKKVLDKGLEQQGLVIVNRKLNIKEVLAKKPYIEFTEKAKPYFLSVSDGDRSDKIQQVRLADQE
;
A
#
# COMPACT_ATOMS: atom_id res chain seq x y z
N MET A 1 -11.60 0.02 -59.32
CA MET A 1 -11.21 -0.64 -58.05
C MET A 1 -11.15 0.35 -56.86
N LYS A 2 -12.11 1.29 -56.71
CA LYS A 2 -12.15 2.23 -55.56
C LYS A 2 -13.19 1.82 -54.50
N ASN A 3 -14.20 1.05 -54.91
CA ASN A 3 -15.32 0.66 -54.07
C ASN A 3 -14.96 -0.52 -53.14
N LEU A 4 -13.94 -1.30 -53.47
CA LEU A 4 -13.48 -2.44 -52.68
C LEU A 4 -12.78 -2.01 -51.37
N SER A 5 -12.10 -0.85 -51.40
CA SER A 5 -11.39 -0.31 -50.24
C SER A 5 -12.34 0.17 -49.14
N PHE A 6 -13.54 0.65 -49.50
CA PHE A 6 -14.54 1.11 -48.52
C PHE A 6 -15.22 -0.06 -47.80
N VAL A 7 -15.40 -1.20 -48.48
CA VAL A 7 -15.97 -2.42 -47.89
C VAL A 7 -15.03 -3.00 -46.83
N LEU A 8 -13.72 -2.99 -47.08
CA LEU A 8 -12.73 -3.51 -46.14
C LEU A 8 -12.70 -2.74 -44.81
N ILE A 9 -12.80 -1.40 -44.88
CA ILE A 9 -12.82 -0.53 -43.70
C ILE A 9 -14.11 -0.71 -42.89
N ALA A 10 -15.25 -0.92 -43.56
CA ALA A 10 -16.53 -1.18 -42.89
C ALA A 10 -16.52 -2.51 -42.11
N VAL A 11 -15.90 -3.56 -42.66
CA VAL A 11 -15.76 -4.86 -41.98
C VAL A 11 -14.85 -4.76 -40.74
N LEU A 12 -13.77 -3.98 -40.82
CA LEU A 12 -12.87 -3.72 -39.69
C LEU A 12 -13.53 -2.94 -38.54
N CYS A 13 -14.51 -2.09 -38.83
CA CYS A 13 -15.24 -1.35 -37.79
C CYS A 13 -16.24 -2.22 -37.02
N LEU A 14 -16.75 -3.31 -37.63
CA LEU A 14 -17.77 -4.17 -37.03
C LEU A 14 -17.20 -5.26 -36.11
N THR A 15 -15.92 -5.62 -36.25
CA THR A 15 -15.27 -6.64 -35.42
C THR A 15 -14.65 -6.10 -34.13
N GLY A 16 -14.65 -4.77 -33.92
CA GLY A 16 -14.03 -4.13 -32.75
C GLY A 16 -14.88 -4.09 -31.47
N CYS A 17 -16.19 -4.35 -31.55
CA CYS A 17 -17.12 -4.14 -30.42
C CYS A 17 -17.53 -5.40 -29.64
N THR A 18 -16.98 -6.56 -29.94
CA THR A 18 -17.21 -7.75 -29.10
C THR A 18 -16.20 -7.77 -27.96
N GLN A 19 -16.38 -6.90 -26.95
CA GLN A 19 -15.69 -7.08 -25.68
C GLN A 19 -16.33 -8.27 -24.96
N LYS A 20 -15.49 -9.26 -24.61
CA LYS A 20 -15.90 -10.38 -23.76
C LYS A 20 -16.15 -9.82 -22.36
N GLU A 21 -17.41 -9.71 -21.96
CA GLU A 21 -17.75 -9.33 -20.59
C GLU A 21 -17.26 -10.42 -19.63
N LEU A 22 -16.54 -10.02 -18.58
CA LEU A 22 -16.18 -10.97 -17.53
C LEU A 22 -17.44 -11.39 -16.79
N THR A 23 -17.57 -12.69 -16.56
CA THR A 23 -18.54 -13.21 -15.60
C THR A 23 -18.15 -12.80 -14.18
N THR A 24 -19.10 -12.81 -13.25
CA THR A 24 -18.85 -12.43 -11.85
C THR A 24 -17.79 -13.33 -11.22
N GLU A 25 -17.81 -14.62 -11.58
CA GLU A 25 -16.88 -15.64 -11.13
C GLU A 25 -15.46 -15.38 -11.66
N GLU A 26 -15.33 -15.07 -12.96
CA GLU A 26 -14.05 -14.71 -13.57
C GLU A 26 -13.50 -13.40 -12.97
N ALA A 27 -14.36 -12.43 -12.67
CA ALA A 27 -13.96 -11.18 -12.04
C ALA A 27 -13.44 -11.41 -10.62
N ILE A 28 -14.12 -12.24 -9.81
CA ILE A 28 -13.66 -12.59 -8.46
C ILE A 28 -12.33 -13.35 -8.52
N GLN A 29 -12.20 -14.33 -9.42
CA GLN A 29 -10.94 -15.05 -9.62
C GLN A 29 -9.81 -14.12 -10.03
N PHE A 30 -10.09 -13.16 -10.91
CA PHE A 30 -9.12 -12.15 -11.34
C PHE A 30 -8.69 -11.26 -10.18
N LEU A 31 -9.62 -10.79 -9.34
CA LEU A 31 -9.33 -9.94 -8.18
C LEU A 31 -8.52 -10.67 -7.10
N GLN A 32 -8.76 -11.97 -6.91
CA GLN A 32 -8.06 -12.81 -5.93
C GLN A 32 -6.67 -13.25 -6.41
N LYS A 33 -6.41 -13.23 -7.72
CA LYS A 33 -5.14 -13.68 -8.31
C LYS A 33 -3.93 -12.90 -7.78
N ASP A 34 -4.10 -11.61 -7.53
CA ASP A 34 -3.04 -10.70 -7.11
C ASP A 34 -3.00 -10.47 -5.58
N GLY A 35 -3.75 -11.28 -4.80
CA GLY A 35 -3.80 -11.21 -3.35
C GLY A 35 -5.18 -10.86 -2.78
N PRO A 36 -5.28 -10.65 -1.45
CA PRO A 36 -6.56 -10.36 -0.80
C PRO A 36 -7.16 -9.05 -1.31
N TYR A 37 -8.39 -9.12 -1.79
CA TYR A 37 -9.21 -7.99 -2.24
C TYR A 37 -10.35 -7.74 -1.23
N PRO A 38 -10.69 -6.49 -0.87
CA PRO A 38 -10.10 -5.22 -1.31
C PRO A 38 -8.66 -5.02 -0.80
N ARG A 39 -7.82 -4.37 -1.61
CA ARG A 39 -6.44 -4.07 -1.21
C ARG A 39 -6.47 -2.98 -0.14
N ALA A 40 -6.05 -3.33 1.06
CA ALA A 40 -5.82 -2.37 2.13
C ALA A 40 -4.81 -1.31 1.66
N ALA A 41 -5.17 -0.03 1.71
CA ALA A 41 -4.23 1.05 1.42
C ALA A 41 -3.12 1.06 2.49
N GLY A 42 -1.94 0.57 2.10
CA GLY A 42 -0.78 0.51 2.98
C GLY A 42 0.01 1.82 3.01
N HIS A 43 0.49 2.22 4.18
CA HIS A 43 1.39 3.36 4.34
C HIS A 43 2.68 2.96 5.02
N TYR A 44 3.81 3.36 4.45
CA TYR A 44 5.13 3.09 5.02
C TYR A 44 5.44 4.08 6.14
N ILE A 45 5.82 3.54 7.29
CA ILE A 45 6.33 4.29 8.44
C ILE A 45 7.82 4.00 8.57
N PHE A 46 8.63 5.01 8.26
CA PHE A 46 10.08 4.98 8.46
C PHE A 46 10.40 5.31 9.91
N CYS A 47 10.63 4.30 10.75
CA CYS A 47 10.71 4.50 12.20
C CYS A 47 11.95 5.29 12.64
N ARG A 48 12.96 5.40 11.78
CA ARG A 48 14.18 6.19 11.99
C ARG A 48 14.08 7.62 11.45
N ASP A 49 12.97 7.98 10.81
CA ASP A 49 12.74 9.33 10.31
C ASP A 49 12.00 10.18 11.35
N ARG A 50 12.61 11.31 11.70
CA ARG A 50 12.05 12.30 12.63
C ARG A 50 10.77 12.95 12.08
N ALA A 51 10.64 13.12 10.76
CA ALA A 51 9.43 13.65 10.14
C ALA A 51 8.26 12.68 10.31
N HIS A 52 8.51 11.38 10.18
CA HIS A 52 7.52 10.35 10.46
C HIS A 52 7.18 10.28 11.95
N ALA A 53 8.17 10.44 12.83
CA ALA A 53 7.93 10.52 14.28
C ALA A 53 7.01 11.69 14.65
N LYS A 54 7.18 12.85 13.99
CA LYS A 54 6.27 13.98 14.14
C LYS A 54 4.87 13.66 13.64
N LYS A 55 4.72 13.06 12.44
CA LYS A 55 3.41 12.68 11.88
C LYS A 55 2.63 11.76 12.82
N VAL A 56 3.27 10.75 13.43
CA VAL A 56 2.57 9.82 14.33
C VAL A 56 2.15 10.48 15.65
N LEU A 57 2.91 11.48 16.13
CA LEU A 57 2.53 12.32 17.27
C LEU A 57 1.34 13.22 16.92
N ASP A 58 1.39 13.91 15.78
CA ASP A 58 0.34 14.81 15.32
C ASP A 58 -0.99 14.07 15.10
N LYS A 59 -0.93 12.79 14.70
CA LYS A 59 -2.09 11.90 14.55
C LYS A 59 -2.57 11.25 15.87
N GLY A 60 -1.94 11.55 17.00
CA GLY A 60 -2.37 11.04 18.30
C GLY A 60 -2.08 9.55 18.56
N LEU A 61 -1.19 8.92 17.78
CA LEU A 61 -0.99 7.46 17.85
C LEU A 61 -0.29 7.02 19.14
N GLU A 62 0.51 7.89 19.75
CA GLU A 62 1.14 7.63 21.05
C GLU A 62 0.10 7.64 22.19
N GLN A 63 -0.82 8.61 22.16
CA GLN A 63 -1.92 8.74 23.13
C GLN A 63 -2.90 7.56 23.03
N GLN A 64 -3.05 7.00 21.84
CA GLN A 64 -3.83 5.76 21.63
C GLN A 64 -3.09 4.49 22.09
N GLY A 65 -1.82 4.60 22.51
CA GLY A 65 -0.98 3.50 22.94
C GLY A 65 -0.52 2.58 21.79
N LEU A 66 -0.54 3.06 20.55
CA LEU A 66 -0.12 2.29 19.37
C LEU A 66 1.39 2.38 19.11
N VAL A 67 2.00 3.50 19.51
CA VAL A 67 3.45 3.73 19.36
C VAL A 67 4.02 4.37 20.61
N ILE A 68 5.34 4.25 20.77
CA ILE A 68 6.17 4.99 21.72
C ILE A 68 7.11 5.85 20.89
N VAL A 69 7.21 7.16 21.19
CA VAL A 69 8.06 8.08 20.43
C VAL A 69 9.25 8.57 21.25
N ASN A 70 10.44 8.15 20.84
CA ASN A 70 11.72 8.55 21.41
C ASN A 70 12.10 9.98 20.97
N ARG A 71 11.63 11.00 21.70
CA ARG A 71 11.77 12.42 21.32
C ARG A 71 13.21 12.96 21.33
N LYS A 72 14.09 12.39 22.16
CA LYS A 72 15.47 12.82 22.36
C LYS A 72 16.37 11.61 22.39
N LEU A 73 17.02 11.32 21.25
CA LEU A 73 18.07 10.31 21.17
C LEU A 73 19.42 10.99 21.44
N ASN A 74 20.24 10.40 22.29
CA ASN A 74 21.61 10.84 22.47
C ASN A 74 22.51 10.36 21.32
N ILE A 75 23.74 10.87 21.24
CA ILE A 75 24.69 10.55 20.16
C ILE A 75 24.92 9.04 20.02
N LYS A 76 25.05 8.31 21.15
CA LYS A 76 25.26 6.85 21.13
C LYS A 76 24.05 6.12 20.55
N GLU A 77 22.84 6.56 20.89
CA GLU A 77 21.59 5.98 20.38
C GLU A 77 21.39 6.24 18.88
N VAL A 78 21.78 7.44 18.41
CA VAL A 78 21.77 7.77 16.98
C VAL A 78 22.77 6.90 16.22
N LEU A 79 24.00 6.74 16.74
CA LEU A 79 25.01 5.87 16.14
C LEU A 79 24.60 4.39 16.14
N ALA A 80 23.88 3.95 17.18
CA ALA A 80 23.28 2.63 17.27
C ALA A 80 22.03 2.45 16.37
N LYS A 81 21.67 3.48 15.58
CA LYS A 81 20.49 3.50 14.71
C LYS A 81 19.18 3.15 15.45
N LYS A 82 19.04 3.61 16.70
CA LYS A 82 17.81 3.46 17.49
C LYS A 82 16.66 4.20 16.80
N PRO A 83 15.48 3.59 16.64
CA PRO A 83 14.36 4.26 15.99
C PRO A 83 13.75 5.36 16.87
N TYR A 84 13.13 6.34 16.22
CA TYR A 84 12.30 7.35 16.89
C TYR A 84 10.92 6.81 17.22
N ILE A 85 10.41 5.85 16.44
CA ILE A 85 9.10 5.23 16.62
C ILE A 85 9.29 3.76 16.98
N GLU A 86 8.65 3.33 18.07
CA GLU A 86 8.55 1.92 18.45
C GLU A 86 7.07 1.54 18.49
N PHE A 87 6.67 0.52 17.74
CA PHE A 87 5.30 0.04 17.78
C PHE A 87 5.06 -0.82 19.02
N THR A 88 3.87 -0.67 19.61
CA THR A 88 3.43 -1.52 20.70
C THR A 88 2.75 -2.78 20.17
N GLU A 89 2.50 -3.73 21.07
CA GLU A 89 1.68 -4.92 20.78
C GLU A 89 0.29 -4.56 20.23
N LYS A 90 -0.28 -3.43 20.66
CA LYS A 90 -1.59 -2.95 20.21
C LYS A 90 -1.61 -2.57 18.72
N ALA A 91 -0.45 -2.27 18.13
CA ALA A 91 -0.36 -1.88 16.72
C ALA A 91 -0.27 -3.08 15.76
N LYS A 92 0.06 -4.29 16.25
CA LYS A 92 0.23 -5.49 15.41
C LYS A 92 -0.94 -5.80 14.47
N PRO A 93 -2.21 -5.66 14.87
CA PRO A 93 -3.35 -5.92 13.97
C PRO A 93 -3.38 -5.05 12.71
N TYR A 94 -2.67 -3.91 12.71
CA TYR A 94 -2.63 -2.97 11.59
C TYR A 94 -1.43 -3.20 10.67
N PHE A 95 -0.56 -4.17 10.96
CA PHE A 95 0.63 -4.39 10.17
C PHE A 95 0.31 -5.10 8.86
N LEU A 96 0.91 -4.59 7.79
CA LEU A 96 1.00 -5.28 6.51
C LEU A 96 2.37 -5.95 6.41
N SER A 97 2.46 -6.99 5.58
CA SER A 97 3.73 -7.67 5.30
C SER A 97 4.71 -6.71 4.65
N VAL A 98 5.94 -6.67 5.17
CA VAL A 98 7.06 -5.91 4.61
C VAL A 98 8.19 -6.85 4.23
N SER A 99 9.07 -6.41 3.32
CA SER A 99 10.26 -7.18 2.95
C SER A 99 11.23 -7.31 4.13
N ASP A 100 12.13 -8.31 4.08
CA ASP A 100 13.16 -8.47 5.11
C ASP A 100 14.12 -7.26 5.16
N GLY A 101 14.38 -6.65 4.00
CA GLY A 101 15.13 -5.39 3.89
C GLY A 101 14.46 -4.26 4.67
N ASP A 102 13.18 -4.01 4.41
CA ASP A 102 12.38 -3.00 5.13
C ASP A 102 12.37 -3.24 6.64
N ARG A 103 12.19 -4.50 7.05
CA ARG A 103 12.21 -4.88 8.47
C ARG A 103 13.56 -4.57 9.12
N SER A 104 14.67 -4.85 8.42
CA SER A 104 16.03 -4.55 8.89
C SER A 104 16.28 -3.04 9.02
N ASP A 105 15.68 -2.24 8.13
CA ASP A 105 15.74 -0.79 8.14
C ASP A 105 14.77 -0.11 9.09
N LYS A 106 14.00 -0.89 9.86
CA LYS A 106 12.95 -0.40 10.77
C LYS A 106 11.87 0.37 10.02
N ILE A 107 11.45 -0.17 8.89
CA ILE A 107 10.31 0.29 8.11
C ILE A 107 9.16 -0.68 8.36
N GLN A 108 7.99 -0.14 8.66
CA GLN A 108 6.76 -0.92 8.83
C GLN A 108 5.68 -0.35 7.93
N GLN A 109 5.03 -1.20 7.14
CA GLN A 109 3.84 -0.82 6.40
C GLN A 109 2.62 -1.07 7.29
N VAL A 110 1.78 -0.05 7.43
CA VAL A 110 0.54 -0.14 8.22
C VAL A 110 -0.68 0.06 7.34
N ARG A 111 -1.76 -0.62 7.66
CA ARG A 111 -3.07 -0.44 7.04
C ARG A 111 -3.62 0.93 7.43
N LEU A 112 -3.83 1.79 6.45
CA LEU A 112 -4.73 2.94 6.59
C LEU A 112 -6.16 2.44 6.39
N ALA A 113 -7.14 3.11 7.02
CA ALA A 113 -8.55 2.82 6.77
C ALA A 113 -8.84 2.90 5.26
N ASP A 114 -9.83 2.12 4.81
CA ASP A 114 -10.23 2.06 3.41
C ASP A 114 -10.52 3.49 2.90
N GLN A 115 -10.06 3.80 1.68
CA GLN A 115 -10.42 5.08 1.06
C GLN A 115 -11.93 5.05 0.78
N GLU A 116 -12.69 5.91 1.45
CA GLU A 116 -14.03 6.31 1.01
C GLU A 116 -13.94 7.13 -0.28
#